data_AF-N1QYQ9-F1
#
_entry.id   AF-N1QYQ9-F1
#
_cell.length_a   1.000
_cell.length_b   1.000
_cell.length_c   1.000
_cell.angle_alpha   90.00
_cell.angle_beta   90.00
_cell.angle_gamma   90.00
#
_symmetry.space_group_name_H-M   'P 1'
#
loop_
_entity.id
_entity.type
_entity.pdbx_description
1 polymer ?
#
loop_
_entity_poly.entity_id
_entity_poly.type
_entity_poly.pdbx_seq_one_letter_code
_entity_poly.pdbx_strand_id
1 'polypeptide(L)'
;MATILECLLRSCATKLQNIITNEVILILGVEKELTKVLQRVELIECCIYDAEKRTKEPAANSWLGQLRDVIYEADEILDVVRCKGSKLVPEHPSSSTNKSAAYKVLSVSSSFCNIVPRHDVDVQIRALNKKIEQITKDKIFVTFNSSTQPTGNAPTSKLIRSSDLVEPNLVGKEILYSSRKLVDLVLAHKESKSYKLAIVGTGGVGKTTLAQKIYNDPKIKGTFKMHAWICVSKDFDEISLLKEVLRNIGVHRKQGETIAELQRKLAETMKGKSFFLVLDDVWQSNVWMDLLRISLHETVAGVILVTTRDDQIAKRIGIEHTHRVDLMAAEVGWELLWKSMHIDEEKKVQNLRNIGIEIVRKCGCLPLAIKVTASALACKDCTENEWKKCLGRYASSQGMLSDEIEGALYLSYDELPYHLKQCFLYCALYTEDSAILRHVITRLWIAEGFIEEIQGQILEDIAEEYYYELIHRNLLQPDKNYFDLAGCKMHDLLRQLACNISREECFVGDIESLKGENMSKPRRLTVVSKKDMLVLPSMDNVEVKVRTFLTVRGPHRIEDTLFKRFLLLRVLVLNYSLVESIPDCIGELIHQCLPLFWVPLEIS
;
A
#
# COMPACT_ATOMS: atom_id res chain seq x y z
N MET A 1 -7.23 8.83 -2.10
CA MET A 1 -8.65 9.03 -1.71
C MET A 1 -9.52 7.83 -2.01
N ALA A 2 -9.63 7.37 -3.27
CA ALA A 2 -10.49 6.27 -3.69
C ALA A 2 -10.53 5.06 -2.72
N THR A 3 -9.44 4.32 -2.72
CA THR A 3 -9.25 3.11 -1.90
C THR A 3 -9.40 3.24 -0.39
N ILE A 4 -9.33 4.44 0.20
CA ILE A 4 -9.54 4.58 1.66
C ILE A 4 -11.01 4.40 1.99
N LEU A 5 -11.90 4.96 1.17
CA LEU A 5 -13.33 5.01 1.48
C LEU A 5 -14.00 3.65 1.28
N GLU A 6 -13.61 2.90 0.25
CA GLU A 6 -14.02 1.50 0.07
C GLU A 6 -13.68 0.65 1.32
N CYS A 7 -12.47 0.80 1.87
CA CYS A 7 -12.06 0.07 3.08
C CYS A 7 -12.89 0.47 4.30
N LEU A 8 -13.11 1.77 4.49
CA LEU A 8 -13.92 2.30 5.60
C LEU A 8 -15.38 1.83 5.51
N LEU A 9 -15.95 1.80 4.30
CA LEU A 9 -17.32 1.33 4.06
C LEU A 9 -17.46 -0.15 4.40
N ARG A 10 -16.57 -1.02 3.89
CA ARG A 10 -16.59 -2.47 4.20
C ARG A 10 -16.39 -2.75 5.68
N SER A 11 -15.44 -2.05 6.32
CA SER A 11 -15.21 -2.17 7.76
C SER A 11 -16.47 -1.76 8.55
N CYS A 12 -17.09 -0.64 8.18
CA CYS A 12 -18.33 -0.16 8.80
C CYS A 12 -19.48 -1.16 8.60
N ALA A 13 -19.67 -1.69 7.40
CA ALA A 13 -20.69 -2.70 7.10
C ALA A 13 -20.52 -3.97 7.94
N THR A 14 -19.28 -4.48 8.03
CA THR A 14 -18.96 -5.67 8.82
C THR A 14 -19.23 -5.44 10.31
N LYS A 15 -18.81 -4.29 10.85
CA LYS A 15 -19.10 -3.90 12.23
C LYS A 15 -20.60 -3.79 12.48
N LEU A 16 -21.34 -3.17 11.56
CA LEU A 16 -22.80 -3.07 11.65
C LEU A 16 -23.45 -4.46 11.68
N GLN A 17 -23.06 -5.39 10.81
CA GLN A 17 -23.58 -6.76 10.79
C GLN A 17 -23.30 -7.49 12.12
N ASN A 18 -22.07 -7.38 12.64
CA ASN A 18 -21.69 -7.99 13.92
C ASN A 18 -22.45 -7.38 15.11
N ILE A 19 -22.68 -6.07 15.08
CA ILE A 19 -23.43 -5.40 16.14
C ILE A 19 -24.91 -5.80 16.02
N ILE A 20 -25.52 -5.75 14.83
CA ILE A 20 -26.94 -6.11 14.55
C ILE A 20 -27.31 -7.51 15.06
N THR A 21 -26.40 -8.48 14.89
CA THR A 21 -26.60 -9.87 15.32
C THR A 21 -26.41 -10.09 16.83
N ASN A 22 -25.95 -9.08 17.56
CA ASN A 22 -25.70 -9.16 18.99
C ASN A 22 -26.97 -8.88 19.81
N GLU A 23 -27.31 -9.77 20.75
CA GLU A 23 -28.51 -9.69 21.61
C GLU A 23 -28.64 -8.35 22.36
N VAL A 24 -27.49 -7.74 22.65
CA VAL A 24 -27.30 -6.39 23.18
C VAL A 24 -28.17 -5.33 22.49
N ILE A 25 -28.33 -5.39 21.17
CA ILE A 25 -29.05 -4.37 20.41
C ILE A 25 -30.53 -4.38 20.71
N LEU A 26 -31.11 -5.56 20.95
CA LEU A 26 -32.52 -5.69 21.30
C LEU A 26 -32.82 -4.90 22.59
N ILE A 27 -31.84 -4.85 23.51
CA ILE A 27 -31.92 -4.10 24.77
C ILE A 27 -31.83 -2.58 24.52
N LEU A 28 -31.06 -2.15 23.52
CA LEU A 28 -30.90 -0.74 23.14
C LEU A 28 -32.06 -0.21 22.29
N GLY A 29 -32.81 -1.09 21.62
CA GLY A 29 -33.99 -0.73 20.80
C GLY A 29 -33.66 -0.02 19.49
N VAL A 30 -32.41 -0.08 19.04
CA VAL A 30 -31.90 0.65 17.85
C VAL A 30 -31.71 -0.22 16.61
N GLU A 31 -32.09 -1.51 16.68
CA GLU A 31 -31.92 -2.49 15.59
C GLU A 31 -32.42 -1.98 14.24
N LYS A 32 -33.67 -1.51 14.19
CA LYS A 32 -34.30 -1.01 12.96
C LYS A 32 -33.55 0.16 12.34
N GLU A 33 -32.99 1.04 13.16
CA GLU A 33 -32.24 2.20 12.67
C GLU A 33 -30.85 1.78 12.17
N LEU A 34 -30.16 0.87 12.86
CA LEU A 34 -28.87 0.32 12.41
C LEU A 34 -29.00 -0.52 11.13
N THR A 35 -30.08 -1.29 10.97
CA THR A 35 -30.34 -2.03 9.73
C THR A 35 -30.52 -1.08 8.54
N LYS A 36 -31.15 0.09 8.74
CA LYS A 36 -31.23 1.12 7.69
C LYS A 36 -29.87 1.71 7.35
N VAL A 37 -29.00 1.93 8.34
CA VAL A 37 -27.61 2.38 8.11
C VAL A 37 -26.88 1.34 7.26
N LEU A 38 -26.93 0.06 7.65
CA LEU A 38 -26.28 -1.04 6.94
C LEU A 38 -26.71 -1.10 5.47
N GLN A 39 -28.02 -1.14 5.20
CA GLN A 39 -28.56 -1.18 3.83
C GLN A 39 -28.07 -0.01 2.96
N ARG A 40 -27.91 1.18 3.56
CA ARG A 40 -27.43 2.36 2.83
C ARG A 40 -25.92 2.32 2.60
N VAL A 41 -25.15 1.84 3.58
CA VAL A 41 -23.70 1.62 3.43
C VAL A 41 -23.42 0.61 2.33
N GLU A 42 -24.14 -0.51 2.31
CA GLU A 42 -24.04 -1.54 1.25
C GLU A 42 -24.44 -0.97 -0.13
N LEU A 43 -25.46 -0.12 -0.19
CA LEU A 43 -25.85 0.56 -1.44
C LEU A 43 -24.74 1.50 -1.94
N ILE A 44 -24.09 2.24 -1.04
CA ILE A 44 -23.00 3.15 -1.39
C ILE A 44 -21.76 2.38 -1.86
N GLU A 45 -21.48 1.23 -1.24
CA GLU A 45 -20.37 0.35 -1.65
C GLU A 45 -20.46 -0.03 -3.14
N CYS A 46 -21.67 -0.28 -3.65
CA CYS A 46 -21.90 -0.65 -5.05
C CYS A 46 -21.51 0.44 -6.07
N CYS A 47 -21.52 1.72 -5.69
CA CYS A 47 -21.24 2.84 -6.61
C CYS A 47 -19.95 3.59 -6.31
N ILE A 48 -19.24 3.23 -5.23
CA ILE A 48 -18.05 3.96 -4.77
C ILE A 48 -16.96 3.97 -5.84
N TYR A 49 -16.75 2.83 -6.50
CA TYR A 49 -15.75 2.66 -7.55
C TYR A 49 -15.93 3.65 -8.72
N ASP A 50 -17.17 3.93 -9.13
CA ASP A 50 -17.45 4.87 -10.22
C ASP A 50 -17.28 6.33 -9.81
N ALA A 51 -17.67 6.67 -8.57
CA ALA A 51 -17.43 7.99 -7.99
C ALA A 51 -15.92 8.29 -7.92
N GLU A 52 -15.14 7.28 -7.57
CA GLU A 52 -13.70 7.37 -7.40
C GLU A 52 -12.93 7.58 -8.71
N LYS A 53 -13.37 6.96 -9.81
CA LYS A 53 -12.83 7.23 -11.15
C LYS A 53 -12.98 8.69 -11.58
N ARG A 54 -13.97 9.39 -11.03
CA ARG A 54 -14.27 10.79 -11.31
C ARG A 54 -13.74 11.76 -10.25
N THR A 55 -12.82 11.33 -9.39
CA THR A 55 -12.17 12.16 -8.35
C THR A 55 -11.53 13.46 -8.84
N LYS A 56 -11.21 13.57 -10.14
CA LYS A 56 -10.75 14.83 -10.73
C LYS A 56 -11.85 15.89 -10.84
N GLU A 57 -13.12 15.49 -10.77
CA GLU A 57 -14.27 16.38 -10.75
C GLU A 57 -14.46 16.94 -9.33
N PRO A 58 -14.49 18.28 -9.15
CA PRO A 58 -14.62 18.90 -7.83
C PRO A 58 -15.87 18.45 -7.07
N ALA A 59 -16.96 18.19 -7.78
CA ALA A 59 -18.22 17.72 -7.23
C ALA A 59 -18.09 16.29 -6.65
N ALA A 60 -17.49 15.36 -7.40
CA ALA A 60 -17.23 14.00 -6.93
C ALA A 60 -16.28 14.00 -5.72
N ASN A 61 -15.22 14.83 -5.75
CA ASN A 61 -14.29 14.93 -4.64
C ASN A 61 -14.93 15.48 -3.35
N SER A 62 -15.79 16.50 -3.48
CA SER A 62 -16.55 17.05 -2.35
C SER A 62 -17.52 16.02 -1.76
N TRP A 63 -18.21 15.26 -2.61
CA TRP A 63 -19.13 14.21 -2.20
C TRP A 63 -18.40 13.08 -1.45
N LEU A 64 -17.25 12.62 -1.97
CA LEU A 64 -16.39 11.61 -1.32
C LEU A 64 -15.89 12.08 0.05
N GLY A 65 -15.52 13.36 0.18
CA GLY A 65 -15.12 13.95 1.45
C GLY A 65 -16.24 13.94 2.50
N GLN A 66 -17.47 14.31 2.10
CA GLN A 66 -18.63 14.26 2.99
C GLN A 66 -18.98 12.83 3.41
N LEU A 67 -18.95 11.88 2.47
CA LEU A 67 -19.18 10.47 2.75
C LEU A 67 -18.15 9.93 3.75
N ARG A 68 -16.88 10.24 3.57
CA ARG A 68 -15.83 9.86 4.53
C ARG A 68 -16.14 10.35 5.95
N ASP A 69 -16.50 11.62 6.11
CA ASP A 69 -16.81 12.16 7.43
C ASP A 69 -18.00 11.47 8.10
N VAL A 70 -19.03 11.15 7.32
CA VAL A 70 -20.22 10.43 7.81
C VAL A 70 -19.90 8.97 8.16
N ILE A 71 -19.03 8.29 7.40
CA ILE A 71 -18.59 6.93 7.75
C ILE A 71 -17.73 6.92 9.01
N TYR A 72 -16.89 7.94 9.21
CA TYR A 72 -16.16 8.07 10.46
C TYR A 72 -17.09 8.33 11.65
N GLU A 73 -18.10 9.19 11.49
CA GLU A 73 -19.13 9.41 12.52
C GLU A 73 -19.90 8.12 12.82
N ALA A 74 -20.22 7.31 11.79
CA ALA A 74 -20.82 6.00 11.99
C ALA A 74 -19.93 5.10 12.85
N ASP A 75 -18.65 5.00 12.51
CA ASP A 75 -17.66 4.19 13.24
C ASP A 75 -17.49 4.65 14.70
N GLU A 76 -17.57 5.95 14.98
CA GLU A 76 -17.57 6.51 16.34
C GLU A 76 -18.83 6.11 17.13
N ILE A 77 -20.01 6.23 16.52
CA ILE A 77 -21.28 5.83 17.14
C ILE A 77 -21.29 4.31 17.41
N LEU A 78 -20.73 3.49 16.52
CA LEU A 78 -20.66 2.03 16.69
C LEU A 78 -19.80 1.64 17.90
N ASP A 79 -18.69 2.34 18.15
CA ASP A 79 -17.89 2.13 19.36
C ASP A 79 -18.68 2.44 20.63
N VAL A 80 -19.45 3.53 20.63
CA VAL A 80 -20.33 3.91 21.74
C VAL A 80 -21.42 2.85 21.98
N VAL A 81 -22.04 2.35 20.90
CA VAL A 81 -23.03 1.26 20.96
C VAL A 81 -22.40 0.00 21.57
N ARG A 82 -21.19 -0.37 21.13
CA ARG A 82 -20.46 -1.54 21.64
C ARG A 82 -20.11 -1.39 23.13
N CYS A 83 -19.58 -0.24 23.59
CA CYS A 83 -19.28 -0.06 25.03
C CYS A 83 -20.57 -0.13 25.87
N LYS A 84 -21.65 0.52 25.45
CA LYS A 84 -22.91 0.47 26.22
C LYS A 84 -23.50 -0.92 26.26
N GLY A 85 -23.39 -1.61 25.14
CA GLY A 85 -23.97 -2.91 24.94
C GLY A 85 -23.40 -3.98 25.85
N SER A 86 -22.07 -4.06 25.93
CA SER A 86 -21.37 -5.01 26.81
C SER A 86 -21.72 -4.82 28.29
N LYS A 87 -22.12 -3.61 28.71
CA LYS A 87 -22.53 -3.32 30.09
C LYS A 87 -23.96 -3.75 30.43
N LEU A 88 -24.81 -3.97 29.44
CA LEU A 88 -26.23 -4.32 29.63
C LEU A 88 -26.47 -5.84 29.70
N VAL A 89 -25.45 -6.64 29.36
CA VAL A 89 -25.48 -8.10 29.47
C VAL A 89 -24.87 -8.48 30.83
N PRO A 90 -25.60 -9.22 31.69
CA PRO A 90 -25.01 -9.78 32.90
C PRO A 90 -23.87 -10.74 32.52
N GLU A 91 -22.67 -10.55 33.06
CA GLU A 91 -21.59 -11.53 32.90
C GLU A 91 -22.06 -12.89 33.42
N HIS A 92 -22.26 -13.86 32.53
CA HIS A 92 -22.33 -15.25 32.93
C HIS A 92 -20.91 -15.70 33.30
N PRO A 93 -20.65 -16.20 34.52
CA PRO A 93 -19.33 -16.69 34.89
C PRO A 93 -19.08 -17.98 34.13
N SER A 94 -18.41 -17.91 32.99
CA SER A 94 -17.94 -19.09 32.29
C SER A 94 -16.66 -19.60 32.95
N SER A 95 -16.74 -20.86 33.34
CA SER A 95 -15.71 -21.66 34.00
C SER A 95 -14.36 -21.64 33.28
N SER A 96 -13.31 -21.55 34.09
CA SER A 96 -11.88 -21.73 33.78
C SER A 96 -11.56 -22.81 32.74
N THR A 97 -10.59 -22.55 31.85
CA THR A 97 -9.39 -23.42 31.73
C THR A 97 -8.18 -22.66 31.14
N ASN A 98 -7.04 -22.89 31.79
CA ASN A 98 -5.67 -22.43 31.54
C ASN A 98 -5.24 -22.29 30.06
N LYS A 99 -4.43 -21.24 29.77
CA LYS A 99 -3.16 -21.35 29.01
C LYS A 99 -2.36 -20.03 28.98
N SER A 100 -1.06 -20.18 29.29
CA SER A 100 0.10 -19.37 28.92
C SER A 100 0.20 -17.89 29.35
N ALA A 101 1.14 -17.62 30.26
CA ALA A 101 1.66 -16.31 30.55
C ALA A 101 2.58 -15.83 29.40
N ALA A 102 2.01 -15.11 28.44
CA ALA A 102 2.76 -14.24 27.54
C ALA A 102 1.96 -12.95 27.42
N TYR A 103 2.54 -11.87 27.97
CA TYR A 103 2.14 -10.46 27.83
C TYR A 103 0.64 -10.21 27.77
N LYS A 104 0.06 -9.85 28.92
CA LYS A 104 -1.28 -9.26 29.01
C LYS A 104 -1.36 -8.07 28.04
N VAL A 105 -1.84 -8.31 26.83
CA VAL A 105 -2.60 -7.31 26.09
C VAL A 105 -3.69 -6.92 27.06
N LEU A 106 -3.65 -5.68 27.55
CA LEU A 106 -4.68 -5.16 28.41
C LEU A 106 -5.95 -5.07 27.56
N SER A 107 -6.65 -6.20 27.39
CA SER A 107 -8.08 -6.21 27.20
C SER A 107 -8.65 -5.71 28.52
N VAL A 108 -8.59 -4.39 28.70
CA VAL A 108 -9.30 -3.71 29.75
C VAL A 108 -10.76 -3.85 29.34
N SER A 109 -11.45 -4.80 29.95
CA SER A 109 -12.90 -4.69 30.15
C SER A 109 -13.15 -3.28 30.70
N SER A 110 -13.57 -2.35 29.85
CA SER A 110 -13.65 -0.93 30.19
C SER A 110 -14.84 -0.68 31.12
N SER A 111 -14.65 -0.96 32.40
CA SER A 111 -15.64 -0.80 33.47
C SER A 111 -16.04 0.66 33.75
N PHE A 112 -15.70 1.65 32.91
CA PHE A 112 -15.82 3.06 33.29
C PHE A 112 -16.29 4.07 32.23
N CYS A 113 -16.96 3.65 31.14
CA CYS A 113 -17.75 4.58 30.29
C CYS A 113 -18.87 5.29 31.09
N ASN A 114 -18.86 6.64 31.18
CA ASN A 114 -19.92 7.46 31.77
C ASN A 114 -21.30 7.13 31.17
N ILE A 115 -22.36 7.15 31.98
CA ILE A 115 -23.72 6.73 31.60
C ILE A 115 -24.32 7.77 30.63
N VAL A 116 -24.10 7.57 29.34
CA VAL A 116 -24.84 8.30 28.31
C VAL A 116 -26.20 7.60 28.12
N PRO A 117 -27.36 8.28 28.26
CA PRO A 117 -28.69 7.65 28.21
C PRO A 117 -28.95 6.87 26.92
N ARG A 118 -29.80 5.82 26.97
CA ARG A 118 -30.22 5.05 25.76
C ARG A 118 -30.82 5.95 24.68
N HIS A 119 -31.62 6.93 25.10
CA HIS A 119 -32.22 7.94 24.21
C HIS A 119 -31.18 8.71 23.40
N ASP A 120 -30.01 8.99 23.98
CA ASP A 120 -28.97 9.75 23.28
C ASP A 120 -28.32 8.94 22.14
N VAL A 121 -28.16 7.61 22.31
CA VAL A 121 -27.68 6.72 21.23
C VAL A 121 -28.67 6.70 20.08
N ASP A 122 -29.95 6.52 20.39
CA ASP A 122 -31.01 6.47 19.37
C ASP A 122 -31.09 7.79 18.59
N VAL A 123 -30.97 8.94 19.27
CA VAL A 123 -30.91 10.26 18.63
C VAL A 123 -29.69 10.38 17.69
N GLN A 124 -28.51 9.95 18.14
CA GLN A 124 -27.30 9.96 17.31
C GLN A 124 -27.44 9.07 16.07
N ILE A 125 -27.95 7.84 16.21
CA ILE A 125 -28.15 6.93 15.07
C ILE A 125 -29.19 7.49 14.09
N ARG A 126 -30.29 8.09 14.58
CA ARG A 126 -31.28 8.75 13.70
C ARG A 126 -30.68 9.93 12.95
N ALA A 127 -29.86 10.73 13.61
CA ALA A 127 -29.14 11.84 12.97
C ALA A 127 -28.18 11.34 11.90
N LEU A 128 -27.42 10.28 12.17
CA LEU A 128 -26.55 9.59 11.21
C LEU A 128 -27.34 9.09 10.00
N ASN A 129 -28.47 8.40 10.24
CA ASN A 129 -29.36 7.92 9.20
C ASN A 129 -29.82 9.05 8.27
N LYS A 130 -30.18 10.22 8.84
CA LYS A 130 -30.58 11.39 8.06
C LYS A 130 -29.43 11.95 7.23
N LYS A 131 -28.19 11.98 7.74
CA LYS A 131 -27.00 12.42 7.01
C LYS A 131 -26.69 11.49 5.83
N ILE A 132 -26.67 10.17 6.05
CA ILE A 132 -26.45 9.18 4.97
C ILE A 132 -27.57 9.28 3.93
N GLU A 133 -28.82 9.49 4.37
CA GLU A 133 -29.94 9.68 3.45
C GLU A 133 -29.77 10.93 2.56
N GLN A 134 -29.26 12.03 3.11
CA GLN A 134 -28.95 13.22 2.31
C GLN A 134 -27.87 12.94 1.26
N ILE A 135 -26.82 12.18 1.62
CA ILE A 135 -25.73 11.79 0.69
C ILE A 135 -26.27 10.91 -0.45
N THR A 136 -27.12 9.93 -0.13
CA THR A 136 -27.72 9.01 -1.12
C THR A 136 -28.81 9.65 -1.98
N LYS A 137 -29.36 10.79 -1.57
CA LYS A 137 -30.34 11.57 -2.36
C LYS A 137 -29.69 12.66 -3.21
N ASP A 138 -28.38 12.87 -3.08
CA ASP A 138 -27.64 13.82 -3.90
C ASP A 138 -27.71 13.41 -5.39
N LYS A 139 -27.89 14.40 -6.28
CA LYS A 139 -27.91 14.20 -7.73
C LYS A 139 -26.61 13.54 -8.24
N ILE A 140 -25.51 13.80 -7.55
CA ILE A 140 -24.20 13.20 -7.81
C ILE A 140 -24.27 11.67 -7.61
N PHE A 141 -24.82 11.21 -6.49
CA PHE A 141 -25.01 9.79 -6.21
C PHE A 141 -25.94 9.12 -7.24
N VAL A 142 -27.05 9.77 -7.60
CA VAL A 142 -27.99 9.25 -8.61
C VAL A 142 -27.31 9.07 -9.97
N THR A 143 -26.35 9.93 -10.32
CA THR A 143 -25.59 9.84 -11.57
C THR A 143 -24.60 8.66 -11.56
N PHE A 144 -24.02 8.33 -10.41
CA PHE A 144 -23.17 7.14 -10.26
C PHE A 144 -24.00 5.86 -10.29
N ASN A 145 -25.13 5.82 -9.58
CA ASN A 145 -25.99 4.64 -9.47
C ASN A 145 -26.75 4.30 -10.78
N SER A 146 -26.95 5.27 -11.68
CA SER A 146 -27.67 5.08 -12.97
C SER A 146 -26.76 4.73 -14.15
N SER A 147 -25.44 4.69 -13.95
CA SER A 147 -24.46 4.35 -14.99
C SER A 147 -24.37 2.84 -15.22
N THR A 148 -25.44 2.20 -15.71
CA THR A 148 -25.49 0.75 -16.01
C THR A 148 -24.74 0.32 -17.29
N GLN A 149 -23.67 1.01 -17.68
CA GLN A 149 -22.80 0.59 -18.78
C GLN A 149 -21.34 0.83 -18.37
N PRO A 150 -20.46 -0.18 -18.47
CA PRO A 150 -19.04 0.10 -18.53
C PRO A 150 -18.82 0.82 -19.85
N THR A 151 -18.75 2.15 -19.83
CA THR A 151 -18.17 2.87 -20.95
C THR A 151 -16.73 2.41 -21.04
N GLY A 152 -16.50 1.44 -21.93
CA GLY A 152 -15.22 0.87 -22.28
C GLY A 152 -14.37 1.94 -22.94
N ASN A 153 -13.88 2.85 -22.12
CA ASN A 153 -12.87 3.88 -22.34
C ASN A 153 -12.53 4.45 -20.95
N ALA A 154 -12.21 3.57 -19.99
CA ALA A 154 -11.23 3.98 -18.99
C ALA A 154 -9.99 4.45 -19.77
N PRO A 155 -9.20 5.42 -19.27
CA PRO A 155 -7.81 5.42 -19.65
C PRO A 155 -7.30 4.08 -19.16
N THR A 156 -7.31 3.06 -20.03
CA THR A 156 -6.49 1.85 -19.89
C THR A 156 -5.19 2.39 -19.37
N SER A 157 -4.84 2.05 -18.12
CA SER A 157 -3.56 2.41 -17.50
C SER A 157 -2.56 2.36 -18.63
N LYS A 158 -2.03 3.52 -19.08
CA LYS A 158 -1.26 3.61 -20.34
C LYS A 158 -0.36 2.40 -20.32
N LEU A 159 -0.66 1.40 -21.17
CA LEU A 159 0.03 0.13 -21.11
C LEU A 159 1.44 0.52 -21.50
N ILE A 160 2.32 0.69 -20.52
CA ILE A 160 3.74 0.78 -20.77
C ILE A 160 4.09 -0.63 -21.17
N ARG A 161 3.87 -0.94 -22.46
CA ARG A 161 4.31 -2.18 -23.05
C ARG A 161 5.82 -2.15 -22.94
N SER A 162 6.32 -2.91 -21.98
CA SER A 162 7.71 -3.29 -21.90
C SER A 162 8.10 -3.93 -23.23
N SER A 163 9.21 -3.46 -23.81
CA SER A 163 9.81 -4.04 -25.02
C SER A 163 10.89 -5.03 -24.60
N ASP A 164 11.14 -6.01 -25.45
CA ASP A 164 12.29 -6.90 -25.36
C ASP A 164 13.61 -6.19 -25.70
N LEU A 165 13.58 -4.95 -26.21
CA LEU A 165 14.77 -4.18 -26.56
C LEU A 165 15.56 -3.76 -25.33
N VAL A 166 16.89 -3.79 -25.46
CA VAL A 166 17.82 -3.48 -24.39
C VAL A 166 17.91 -1.97 -24.17
N GLU A 167 17.73 -1.52 -22.93
CA GLU A 167 17.97 -0.13 -22.53
C GLU A 167 19.42 0.31 -22.87
N PRO A 168 19.60 1.43 -23.60
CA PRO A 168 20.93 1.91 -24.01
C PRO A 168 21.75 2.44 -22.83
N ASN A 169 21.11 3.09 -21.85
CA ASN A 169 21.77 3.75 -20.72
C ASN A 169 21.87 2.83 -19.49
N LEU A 170 22.43 1.62 -19.67
CA LEU A 170 22.70 0.72 -18.56
C LEU A 170 23.92 1.20 -17.76
N VAL A 171 23.77 1.33 -16.44
CA VAL A 171 24.87 1.72 -15.53
C VAL A 171 25.00 0.73 -14.37
N GLY A 172 26.16 0.75 -13.71
CA GLY A 172 26.45 -0.10 -12.56
C GLY A 172 27.12 -1.43 -12.91
N LYS A 173 28.03 -1.87 -12.03
CA LYS A 173 28.70 -3.17 -12.17
C LYS A 173 27.83 -4.30 -11.63
N GLU A 174 26.90 -3.98 -10.74
CA GLU A 174 25.97 -4.88 -10.07
C GLU A 174 25.03 -5.53 -11.07
N ILE A 175 24.47 -4.76 -12.01
CA ILE A 175 23.60 -5.30 -13.06
C ILE A 175 24.38 -6.18 -14.04
N LEU A 176 25.64 -5.83 -14.37
CA LEU A 176 26.51 -6.65 -15.21
C LEU A 176 26.90 -7.96 -14.53
N TYR A 177 27.15 -7.93 -13.22
CA TYR A 177 27.42 -9.13 -12.42
C TYR A 177 26.17 -10.02 -12.33
N SER A 178 25.03 -9.43 -11.97
CA SER A 178 23.76 -10.15 -11.82
C SER A 178 23.30 -10.76 -13.13
N SER A 179 23.40 -10.01 -14.23
CA SER A 179 23.10 -10.51 -15.58
C SER A 179 23.98 -11.69 -15.95
N ARG A 180 25.30 -11.62 -15.73
CA ARG A 180 26.22 -12.73 -16.03
C ARG A 180 25.88 -13.97 -15.20
N LYS A 181 25.70 -13.79 -13.88
CA LYS A 181 25.33 -14.87 -12.97
C LYS A 181 24.05 -15.57 -13.39
N LEU A 182 23.02 -14.81 -13.77
CA LEU A 182 21.73 -15.36 -14.20
C LEU A 182 21.82 -16.02 -15.58
N VAL A 183 22.59 -15.46 -16.52
CA VAL A 183 22.87 -16.11 -17.81
C VAL A 183 23.58 -17.45 -17.60
N ASP A 184 24.61 -17.50 -16.77
CA ASP A 184 25.33 -18.75 -16.48
C ASP A 184 24.39 -19.78 -15.83
N LEU A 185 23.47 -19.34 -14.96
CA LEU A 185 22.47 -20.20 -14.34
C LEU A 185 21.44 -20.75 -15.33
N VAL A 186 20.97 -19.92 -16.28
CA VAL A 186 20.09 -20.35 -17.38
C VAL A 186 20.81 -21.40 -18.24
N LEU A 187 22.08 -21.17 -18.58
CA LEU A 187 22.86 -22.09 -19.40
C LEU A 187 23.15 -23.41 -18.70
N ALA A 188 23.37 -23.39 -17.38
CA ALA A 188 23.55 -24.60 -16.57
C ALA A 188 22.30 -25.50 -16.58
N HIS A 189 21.11 -24.92 -16.76
CA HIS A 189 19.84 -25.64 -16.77
C HIS A 189 19.20 -25.74 -18.17
N LYS A 190 19.95 -25.48 -19.25
CA LYS A 190 19.44 -25.49 -20.62
C LYS A 190 18.86 -26.83 -21.09
N GLU A 191 19.21 -27.92 -20.42
CA GLU A 191 18.73 -29.29 -20.68
C GLU A 191 17.65 -29.74 -19.69
N SER A 192 17.29 -28.89 -18.72
CA SER A 192 16.22 -29.19 -17.77
C SER A 192 14.86 -29.13 -18.46
N LYS A 193 13.97 -30.08 -18.13
CA LYS A 193 12.63 -30.14 -18.71
C LYS A 193 11.82 -28.86 -18.49
N SER A 194 11.91 -28.27 -17.29
CA SER A 194 11.30 -26.98 -16.96
C SER A 194 12.03 -26.39 -15.75
N TYR A 195 12.96 -25.47 -15.98
CA TYR A 195 13.65 -24.72 -14.94
C TYR A 195 13.12 -23.28 -14.90
N LYS A 196 12.75 -22.77 -13.74
CA LYS A 196 12.15 -21.44 -13.61
C LYS A 196 12.97 -20.55 -12.69
N LEU A 197 13.09 -19.30 -13.12
CA LEU A 197 13.84 -18.23 -12.47
C LEU A 197 12.88 -17.06 -12.24
N ALA A 198 13.03 -16.35 -11.13
CA ALA A 198 12.32 -15.10 -10.90
C ALA A 198 13.28 -13.95 -10.63
N ILE A 199 12.94 -12.77 -11.14
CA ILE A 199 13.51 -11.49 -10.77
C ILE A 199 12.43 -10.71 -10.01
N VAL A 200 12.67 -10.42 -8.74
CA VAL A 200 11.70 -9.79 -7.83
C VAL A 200 12.21 -8.46 -7.28
N GLY A 201 11.29 -7.60 -6.85
CA GLY A 201 11.61 -6.27 -6.32
C GLY A 201 10.52 -5.23 -6.57
N THR A 202 10.69 -4.06 -5.98
CA THR A 202 9.68 -2.98 -6.02
C THR A 202 9.47 -2.40 -7.42
N GLY A 203 8.39 -1.62 -7.60
CA GLY A 203 8.08 -0.94 -8.87
C GLY A 203 9.19 0.03 -9.28
N GLY A 204 9.63 0.01 -10.55
CA GLY A 204 10.65 0.95 -11.05
C GLY A 204 12.12 0.62 -10.71
N VAL A 205 12.40 -0.52 -10.06
CA VAL A 205 13.76 -0.89 -9.61
C VAL A 205 14.67 -1.43 -10.73
N GLY A 206 14.12 -1.75 -11.92
CA GLY A 206 14.90 -2.24 -13.06
C GLY A 206 14.85 -3.75 -13.32
N LYS A 207 13.85 -4.46 -12.80
CA LYS A 207 13.64 -5.92 -13.06
C LYS A 207 13.57 -6.24 -14.55
N THR A 208 12.70 -5.54 -15.27
CA THR A 208 12.53 -5.63 -16.72
C THR A 208 13.84 -5.36 -17.45
N THR A 209 14.60 -4.34 -17.04
CA THR A 209 15.90 -4.00 -17.64
C THR A 209 16.93 -5.12 -17.47
N LEU A 210 16.96 -5.77 -16.30
CA LEU A 210 17.81 -6.94 -16.08
C LEU A 210 17.36 -8.13 -16.94
N ALA A 211 16.05 -8.38 -17.03
CA ALA A 211 15.50 -9.43 -17.89
C ALA A 211 15.80 -9.18 -19.38
N GLN A 212 15.71 -7.94 -19.86
CA GLN A 212 16.07 -7.55 -21.23
C GLN A 212 17.54 -7.88 -21.54
N LYS A 213 18.46 -7.63 -20.59
CA LYS A 213 19.89 -7.96 -20.75
C LYS A 213 20.11 -9.46 -20.86
N ILE A 214 19.41 -10.27 -20.06
CA ILE A 214 19.50 -11.73 -20.09
C ILE A 214 18.91 -12.28 -21.41
N TYR A 215 17.71 -11.84 -21.79
CA TYR A 215 17.03 -12.29 -23.00
C TYR A 215 17.82 -12.00 -24.28
N ASN A 216 18.53 -10.87 -24.30
CA ASN A 216 19.34 -10.47 -25.44
C ASN A 216 20.79 -10.92 -25.39
N ASP A 217 21.21 -11.68 -24.36
CA ASP A 217 22.56 -12.19 -24.27
C ASP A 217 22.84 -13.14 -25.46
N PRO A 218 23.96 -12.97 -26.19
CA PRO A 218 24.28 -13.80 -27.35
C PRO A 218 24.32 -15.30 -27.04
N LYS A 219 24.74 -15.69 -25.82
CA LYS A 219 24.78 -17.09 -25.40
C LYS A 219 23.37 -17.68 -25.29
N ILE A 220 22.41 -16.90 -24.78
CA ILE A 220 21.01 -17.31 -24.65
C ILE A 220 20.35 -17.44 -26.02
N LYS A 221 20.57 -16.45 -26.91
CA LYS A 221 20.06 -16.48 -28.28
C LYS A 221 20.55 -17.69 -29.09
N GLY A 222 21.79 -18.12 -28.89
CA GLY A 222 22.36 -19.28 -29.57
C GLY A 222 22.00 -20.65 -28.97
N THR A 223 21.39 -20.70 -27.79
CA THR A 223 21.21 -21.97 -27.04
C THR A 223 19.84 -22.61 -27.24
N PHE A 224 18.76 -21.82 -27.24
CA PHE A 224 17.39 -22.33 -27.32
C PHE A 224 16.85 -22.24 -28.75
N LYS A 225 15.99 -23.19 -29.15
CA LYS A 225 15.37 -23.17 -30.49
C LYS A 225 14.24 -22.15 -30.61
N MET A 226 13.55 -21.91 -29.50
CA MET A 226 12.39 -21.03 -29.42
C MET A 226 12.58 -19.99 -28.33
N HIS A 227 12.21 -18.74 -28.61
CA HIS A 227 12.26 -17.64 -27.66
C HIS A 227 10.95 -16.87 -27.68
N ALA A 228 10.49 -16.45 -26.51
CA ALA A 228 9.36 -15.54 -26.42
C ALA A 228 9.52 -14.59 -25.25
N TRP A 229 9.18 -13.32 -25.48
CA TRP A 229 9.03 -12.29 -24.46
C TRP A 229 7.56 -11.87 -24.38
N ILE A 230 6.95 -12.04 -23.22
CA ILE A 230 5.53 -11.75 -22.99
C ILE A 230 5.42 -10.76 -21.85
N CYS A 231 4.91 -9.56 -22.14
CA CYS A 231 4.52 -8.60 -21.11
C CYS A 231 3.11 -8.99 -20.62
N VAL A 232 2.98 -9.32 -19.34
CA VAL A 232 1.72 -9.78 -18.76
C VAL A 232 1.01 -8.59 -18.13
N SER A 233 -0.15 -8.22 -18.66
CA SER A 233 -0.99 -7.20 -18.01
C SER A 233 -1.68 -7.76 -16.77
N LYS A 234 -2.06 -6.88 -15.83
CA LYS A 234 -2.89 -7.21 -14.66
C LYS A 234 -4.14 -8.01 -15.07
N ASP A 235 -4.95 -7.44 -15.95
CA ASP A 235 -6.18 -8.06 -16.47
C ASP A 235 -5.90 -8.70 -17.83
N PHE A 236 -4.99 -9.68 -17.88
CA PHE A 236 -4.63 -10.34 -19.14
C PHE A 236 -5.78 -11.18 -19.70
N ASP A 237 -5.97 -11.11 -21.01
CA ASP A 237 -6.85 -12.01 -21.75
C ASP A 237 -6.06 -13.25 -22.18
N GLU A 238 -6.51 -14.43 -21.74
CA GLU A 238 -5.84 -15.71 -22.00
C GLU A 238 -5.63 -15.98 -23.49
N ILE A 239 -6.64 -15.66 -24.32
CA ILE A 239 -6.58 -15.84 -25.77
C ILE A 239 -5.51 -14.92 -26.38
N SER A 240 -5.49 -13.65 -25.98
CA SER A 240 -4.52 -12.67 -26.45
C SER A 240 -3.10 -13.02 -26.05
N LEU A 241 -2.89 -13.52 -24.83
CA LEU A 241 -1.59 -13.96 -24.32
C LEU A 241 -1.08 -15.19 -25.07
N LEU A 242 -1.89 -16.24 -25.21
CA LEU A 242 -1.51 -17.43 -25.99
C LEU A 242 -1.19 -17.10 -27.44
N LYS A 243 -2.00 -16.22 -28.05
CA LYS A 243 -1.71 -15.68 -29.35
C LYS A 243 -0.33 -15.04 -29.31
N GLU A 244 -0.08 -14.08 -28.41
CA GLU A 244 1.21 -13.38 -28.27
C GLU A 244 2.41 -14.32 -28.27
N VAL A 245 2.38 -15.36 -27.44
CA VAL A 245 3.39 -16.44 -27.41
C VAL A 245 3.61 -17.05 -28.79
N LEU A 246 2.54 -17.50 -29.45
CA LEU A 246 2.61 -18.14 -30.77
C LEU A 246 3.23 -17.24 -31.85
N ARG A 247 3.03 -15.91 -31.80
CA ARG A 247 3.67 -14.98 -32.76
C ARG A 247 5.15 -14.83 -32.52
N ASN A 248 5.58 -14.75 -31.25
CA ASN A 248 7.00 -14.62 -30.94
C ASN A 248 7.79 -15.83 -31.45
N ILE A 249 7.17 -17.00 -31.49
CA ILE A 249 7.77 -18.23 -32.04
C ILE A 249 7.45 -18.48 -33.52
N GLY A 250 6.86 -17.51 -34.22
CA GLY A 250 6.63 -17.56 -35.68
C GLY A 250 5.46 -18.42 -36.16
N VAL A 251 4.46 -18.70 -35.31
CA VAL A 251 3.28 -19.51 -35.66
C VAL A 251 2.10 -18.64 -36.09
N HIS A 252 1.50 -18.97 -37.23
CA HIS A 252 0.30 -18.30 -37.74
C HIS A 252 -0.95 -18.63 -36.94
N ARG A 253 -1.77 -17.60 -36.72
CA ARG A 253 -3.01 -17.63 -35.94
C ARG A 253 -4.20 -17.37 -36.85
N LYS A 254 -5.39 -17.86 -36.46
CA LYS A 254 -6.66 -17.60 -37.14
C LYS A 254 -7.59 -16.77 -36.25
N GLN A 255 -8.59 -16.15 -36.86
CA GLN A 255 -9.63 -15.45 -36.09
C GLN A 255 -10.62 -16.48 -35.51
N GLY A 256 -11.11 -16.24 -34.30
CA GLY A 256 -12.08 -17.12 -33.62
C GLY A 256 -11.50 -18.36 -32.93
N GLU A 257 -10.18 -18.48 -32.82
CA GLU A 257 -9.55 -19.63 -32.13
C GLU A 257 -9.86 -19.65 -30.64
N THR A 258 -10.23 -20.83 -30.15
CA THR A 258 -10.47 -21.11 -28.73
C THR A 258 -9.16 -21.29 -27.95
N ILE A 259 -9.22 -21.16 -26.63
CA ILE A 259 -8.06 -21.40 -25.74
C ILE A 259 -7.46 -22.80 -25.97
N ALA A 260 -8.31 -23.84 -26.04
CA ALA A 260 -7.87 -25.22 -26.24
C ALA A 260 -7.17 -25.43 -27.60
N GLU A 261 -7.64 -24.78 -28.67
CA GLU A 261 -6.99 -24.83 -29.98
C GLU A 261 -5.62 -24.16 -29.96
N LEU A 262 -5.51 -22.99 -29.32
CA LEU A 262 -4.25 -22.27 -29.17
C LEU A 262 -3.26 -23.04 -28.31
N GLN A 263 -3.71 -23.63 -27.19
CA GLN A 263 -2.89 -24.46 -26.32
C GLN A 263 -2.37 -25.72 -27.04
N ARG A 264 -3.21 -26.36 -27.86
CA ARG A 264 -2.82 -27.52 -28.66
C ARG A 264 -1.78 -27.16 -29.71
N LYS A 265 -1.99 -26.05 -30.43
CA LYS A 265 -1.01 -25.53 -31.39
C LYS A 265 0.33 -25.21 -30.75
N LEU A 266 0.30 -24.60 -29.56
CA LEU A 266 1.52 -24.31 -28.80
C LEU A 266 2.23 -25.61 -28.42
N ALA A 267 1.52 -26.62 -27.90
CA ALA A 267 2.09 -27.91 -27.56
C ALA A 267 2.71 -28.63 -28.77
N GLU A 268 1.99 -28.70 -29.89
CA GLU A 268 2.48 -29.30 -31.13
C GLU A 268 3.72 -28.58 -31.66
N THR A 269 3.76 -27.25 -31.57
CA THR A 269 4.90 -26.45 -32.01
C THR A 269 6.12 -26.69 -31.12
N MET A 270 5.91 -26.83 -29.81
CA MET A 270 6.97 -26.93 -28.81
C MET A 270 7.51 -28.35 -28.64
N LYS A 271 6.77 -29.36 -29.13
CA LYS A 271 7.18 -30.76 -29.10
C LYS A 271 8.57 -30.96 -29.71
N GLY A 272 9.49 -31.54 -28.94
CA GLY A 272 10.85 -31.82 -29.42
C GLY A 272 11.81 -30.62 -29.44
N LYS A 273 11.41 -29.45 -28.95
CA LYS A 273 12.20 -28.21 -29.02
C LYS A 273 12.61 -27.71 -27.63
N SER A 274 13.73 -27.00 -27.59
CA SER A 274 14.16 -26.25 -26.41
C SER A 274 13.60 -24.83 -26.45
N PHE A 275 13.19 -24.27 -25.31
CA PHE A 275 12.61 -22.93 -25.26
C PHE A 275 13.14 -22.06 -24.13
N PHE A 276 13.22 -20.74 -24.38
CA PHE A 276 13.44 -19.71 -23.39
C PHE A 276 12.26 -18.74 -23.39
N LEU A 277 11.53 -18.66 -22.28
CA LEU A 277 10.35 -17.82 -22.14
C LEU A 277 10.58 -16.77 -21.06
N VAL A 278 10.34 -15.49 -21.39
CA VAL A 278 10.26 -14.42 -20.40
C VAL A 278 8.80 -14.03 -20.22
N LEU A 279 8.33 -14.09 -18.97
CA LEU A 279 7.06 -13.53 -18.52
C LEU A 279 7.36 -12.28 -17.69
N ASP A 280 7.20 -11.11 -18.30
CA ASP A 280 7.53 -9.81 -17.70
C ASP A 280 6.30 -9.18 -17.01
N ASP A 281 6.51 -8.67 -15.80
CA ASP A 281 5.54 -8.02 -14.90
C ASP A 281 4.33 -8.91 -14.57
N VAL A 282 4.56 -10.15 -14.10
CA VAL A 282 3.50 -11.10 -13.76
C VAL A 282 2.78 -10.70 -12.47
N TRP A 283 1.46 -10.53 -12.57
CA TRP A 283 0.54 -10.16 -11.48
C TRP A 283 -0.25 -11.35 -10.90
N GLN A 284 -0.36 -12.46 -11.63
CA GLN A 284 -1.13 -13.62 -11.22
C GLN A 284 -0.43 -14.93 -11.65
N SER A 285 -0.42 -15.94 -10.78
CA SER A 285 0.27 -17.22 -11.03
C SER A 285 -0.43 -18.13 -12.03
N ASN A 286 -1.74 -17.93 -12.27
CA ASN A 286 -2.57 -18.66 -13.24
C ASN A 286 -2.02 -18.59 -14.68
N VAL A 287 -1.38 -17.48 -15.05
CA VAL A 287 -0.68 -17.30 -16.35
C VAL A 287 0.25 -18.48 -16.63
N TRP A 288 0.97 -18.94 -15.61
CA TRP A 288 1.79 -20.12 -15.72
C TRP A 288 1.00 -21.38 -15.41
N MET A 289 0.36 -21.45 -14.23
CA MET A 289 -0.19 -22.68 -13.66
C MET A 289 -1.30 -23.30 -14.51
N ASP A 290 -2.19 -22.45 -15.02
CA ASP A 290 -3.43 -22.90 -15.68
C ASP A 290 -3.32 -22.77 -17.20
N LEU A 291 -2.61 -21.74 -17.69
CA LEU A 291 -2.59 -21.41 -19.11
C LEU A 291 -1.41 -22.02 -19.87
N LEU A 292 -0.16 -21.75 -19.45
CA LEU A 292 1.04 -22.08 -20.23
C LEU A 292 1.69 -23.42 -19.86
N ARG A 293 1.60 -23.85 -18.59
CA ARG A 293 2.30 -25.05 -18.09
C ARG A 293 1.95 -26.31 -18.86
N ILE A 294 0.66 -26.51 -19.20
CA ILE A 294 0.20 -27.70 -19.92
C ILE A 294 0.78 -27.74 -21.34
N SER A 295 0.69 -26.62 -22.07
CA SER A 295 1.21 -26.54 -23.44
C SER A 295 2.72 -26.67 -23.53
N LEU A 296 3.45 -26.23 -22.51
CA LEU A 296 4.91 -26.27 -22.48
C LEU A 296 5.47 -27.57 -21.91
N HIS A 297 4.61 -28.48 -21.43
CA HIS A 297 5.05 -29.77 -20.87
C HIS A 297 5.69 -30.71 -21.92
N GLU A 298 5.27 -30.60 -23.18
CA GLU A 298 5.76 -31.42 -24.30
C GLU A 298 7.14 -30.97 -24.84
N THR A 299 7.74 -29.94 -24.23
CA THR A 299 9.08 -29.46 -24.58
C THR A 299 10.16 -30.45 -24.13
N VAL A 300 11.29 -30.47 -24.83
CA VAL A 300 12.44 -31.31 -24.43
C VAL A 300 13.23 -30.66 -23.31
N ALA A 301 13.37 -29.34 -23.38
CA ALA A 301 14.02 -28.54 -22.35
C ALA A 301 13.47 -27.12 -22.35
N GLY A 302 13.45 -26.48 -21.20
CA GLY A 302 12.76 -25.22 -21.01
C GLY A 302 13.29 -24.42 -19.87
N VAL A 303 13.60 -23.15 -20.12
CA VAL A 303 13.89 -22.18 -19.06
C VAL A 303 12.89 -21.03 -19.12
N ILE A 304 12.28 -20.73 -17.98
CA ILE A 304 11.28 -19.67 -17.83
C ILE A 304 11.84 -18.61 -16.88
N LEU A 305 11.89 -17.37 -17.32
CA LEU A 305 12.26 -16.21 -16.51
C LEU A 305 11.02 -15.38 -16.24
N VAL A 306 10.67 -15.21 -14.97
CA VAL A 306 9.54 -14.40 -14.53
C VAL A 306 10.07 -13.11 -13.91
N THR A 307 9.48 -11.97 -14.24
CA THR A 307 9.65 -10.76 -13.42
C THR A 307 8.34 -10.47 -12.69
N THR A 308 8.42 -10.15 -11.40
CA THR A 308 7.23 -9.84 -10.60
C THR A 308 7.56 -8.91 -9.44
N ARG A 309 6.53 -8.25 -8.89
CA ARG A 309 6.62 -7.43 -7.68
C ARG A 309 6.24 -8.21 -6.43
N ASP A 310 5.74 -9.43 -6.57
CA ASP A 310 5.25 -10.24 -5.47
C ASP A 310 6.00 -11.57 -5.37
N ASP A 311 6.74 -11.74 -4.27
CA ASP A 311 7.50 -12.94 -3.97
C ASP A 311 6.59 -14.18 -3.84
N GLN A 312 5.32 -14.02 -3.48
CA GLN A 312 4.35 -15.12 -3.39
C GLN A 312 3.97 -15.66 -4.76
N ILE A 313 3.95 -14.83 -5.81
CA ILE A 313 3.72 -15.30 -7.18
C ILE A 313 4.85 -16.24 -7.60
N ALA A 314 6.10 -15.88 -7.30
CA ALA A 314 7.25 -16.73 -7.56
C ALA A 314 7.15 -18.07 -6.79
N LYS A 315 6.73 -18.04 -5.52
CA LYS A 315 6.50 -19.27 -4.74
C LYS A 315 5.40 -20.15 -5.35
N ARG A 316 4.26 -19.57 -5.75
CA ARG A 316 3.13 -20.31 -6.36
C ARG A 316 3.46 -20.94 -7.71
N ILE A 317 4.26 -20.26 -8.54
CA ILE A 317 4.79 -20.79 -9.81
C ILE A 317 5.79 -21.94 -9.57
N GLY A 318 6.34 -22.02 -8.35
CA GLY A 318 7.34 -23.01 -7.94
C GLY A 318 8.72 -22.67 -8.51
N ILE A 319 9.11 -21.41 -8.46
CA ILE A 319 10.42 -20.92 -8.94
C ILE A 319 11.57 -21.59 -8.18
N GLU A 320 12.57 -22.10 -8.91
CA GLU A 320 13.74 -22.77 -8.34
C GLU A 320 14.83 -21.78 -7.90
N HIS A 321 14.93 -20.61 -8.55
CA HIS A 321 15.86 -19.57 -8.15
C HIS A 321 15.27 -18.17 -8.28
N THR A 322 15.30 -17.41 -7.18
CA THR A 322 14.81 -16.04 -7.10
C THR A 322 15.98 -15.07 -6.92
N HIS A 323 16.07 -14.10 -7.83
CA HIS A 323 16.99 -12.98 -7.75
C HIS A 323 16.24 -11.71 -7.36
N ARG A 324 16.58 -11.16 -6.19
CA ARG A 324 16.03 -9.87 -5.74
C ARG A 324 16.87 -8.72 -6.28
N VAL A 325 16.21 -7.75 -6.92
CA VAL A 325 16.85 -6.51 -7.36
C VAL A 325 16.77 -5.50 -6.23
N ASP A 326 17.93 -5.14 -5.69
CA ASP A 326 18.06 -4.10 -4.68
C ASP A 326 18.05 -2.70 -5.31
N LEU A 327 17.80 -1.68 -4.48
CA LEU A 327 17.98 -0.29 -4.87
C LEU A 327 19.43 -0.03 -5.28
N MET A 328 19.64 0.88 -6.24
CA MET A 328 20.98 1.17 -6.72
C MET A 328 21.77 1.99 -5.69
N ALA A 329 23.10 1.84 -5.67
CA ALA A 329 23.94 2.73 -4.87
C ALA A 329 23.84 4.16 -5.41
N ALA A 330 23.86 5.16 -4.51
CA ALA A 330 23.71 6.57 -4.90
C ALA A 330 24.78 7.03 -5.91
N GLU A 331 25.98 6.45 -5.84
CA GLU A 331 27.08 6.72 -6.78
C GLU A 331 26.78 6.20 -8.20
N VAL A 332 26.15 5.03 -8.30
CA VAL A 332 25.69 4.49 -9.59
C VAL A 332 24.48 5.29 -10.09
N GLY A 333 23.60 5.72 -9.17
CA GLY A 333 22.48 6.60 -9.50
C GLY A 333 22.93 7.96 -10.02
N TRP A 334 24.04 8.50 -9.52
CA TRP A 334 24.67 9.70 -10.06
C TRP A 334 25.08 9.49 -11.52
N GLU A 335 25.70 8.35 -11.84
CA GLU A 335 26.02 7.97 -13.22
C GLU A 335 24.77 7.90 -14.11
N LEU A 336 23.69 7.28 -13.61
CA LEU A 336 22.43 7.19 -14.32
C LEU A 336 21.83 8.57 -14.61
N LEU A 337 21.89 9.48 -13.63
CA LEU A 337 21.28 10.81 -13.71
C LEU A 337 21.85 11.59 -14.90
N TRP A 338 23.17 11.79 -14.95
CA TRP A 338 23.77 12.61 -16.01
C TRP A 338 23.75 11.92 -17.39
N LYS A 339 23.88 10.59 -17.45
CA LYS A 339 23.70 9.84 -18.72
C LYS A 339 22.28 9.97 -19.27
N SER A 340 21.28 9.97 -18.38
CA SER A 340 19.88 10.15 -18.76
C SER A 340 19.56 11.60 -19.18
N MET A 341 20.44 12.56 -18.89
CA MET A 341 20.38 13.93 -19.41
C MET A 341 21.07 14.07 -20.78
N HIS A 342 21.52 12.97 -21.40
CA HIS A 342 22.31 12.98 -22.64
C HIS A 342 23.64 13.72 -22.52
N ILE A 343 24.26 13.65 -21.33
CA ILE A 343 25.60 14.17 -21.11
C ILE A 343 26.58 13.02 -21.35
N ASP A 344 27.57 13.22 -22.21
CA ASP A 344 28.51 12.14 -22.58
C ASP A 344 29.68 11.98 -21.59
N GLU A 345 30.01 13.04 -20.84
CA GLU A 345 31.16 13.06 -19.93
C GLU A 345 30.80 13.66 -18.57
N GLU A 346 31.12 12.93 -17.50
CA GLU A 346 30.90 13.38 -16.11
C GLU A 346 31.57 14.73 -15.81
N LYS A 347 32.72 15.03 -16.44
CA LYS A 347 33.47 16.29 -16.26
C LYS A 347 32.59 17.54 -16.47
N LYS A 348 31.58 17.45 -17.34
CA LYS A 348 30.65 18.56 -17.63
C LYS A 348 29.74 18.91 -16.45
N VAL A 349 29.56 18.00 -15.50
CA VAL A 349 28.68 18.14 -14.33
C VAL A 349 29.37 17.81 -13.02
N GLN A 350 30.69 17.66 -13.02
CA GLN A 350 31.47 17.25 -11.85
C GLN A 350 31.34 18.24 -10.69
N ASN A 351 31.23 19.54 -11.01
CA ASN A 351 30.95 20.60 -10.03
C ASN A 351 29.56 20.47 -9.37
N LEU A 352 28.63 19.74 -9.99
CA LEU A 352 27.28 19.52 -9.48
C LEU A 352 27.13 18.18 -8.74
N ARG A 353 28.20 17.36 -8.66
CA ARG A 353 28.15 15.99 -8.14
C ARG A 353 27.48 15.87 -6.77
N ASN A 354 27.83 16.75 -5.83
CA ASN A 354 27.27 16.69 -4.48
C ASN A 354 25.75 16.92 -4.48
N ILE A 355 25.27 17.91 -5.25
CA ILE A 355 23.83 18.20 -5.39
C ILE A 355 23.15 17.06 -6.16
N GLY A 356 23.80 16.52 -7.20
CA GLY A 356 23.31 15.39 -7.97
C GLY A 356 23.10 14.13 -7.13
N ILE A 357 24.06 13.79 -6.27
CA ILE A 357 23.91 12.67 -5.33
C ILE A 357 22.75 12.92 -4.35
N GLU A 358 22.55 14.15 -3.90
CA GLU A 358 21.42 14.50 -3.03
C GLU A 358 20.08 14.35 -3.76
N ILE A 359 19.99 14.78 -5.03
CA ILE A 359 18.84 14.55 -5.89
C ILE A 359 18.57 13.05 -6.06
N VAL A 360 19.61 12.24 -6.31
CA VAL A 360 19.49 10.77 -6.42
C VAL A 360 18.95 10.15 -5.14
N ARG A 361 19.39 10.62 -3.97
CA ARG A 361 18.83 10.20 -2.68
C ARG A 361 17.37 10.60 -2.53
N LYS A 362 16.98 11.80 -2.98
CA LYS A 362 15.57 12.23 -3.00
C LYS A 362 14.70 11.45 -3.99
N CYS A 363 15.29 10.89 -5.04
CA CYS A 363 14.65 9.88 -5.90
C CYS A 363 14.60 8.48 -5.26
N GLY A 364 14.97 8.33 -3.99
CA GLY A 364 15.01 7.05 -3.27
C GLY A 364 15.94 6.02 -3.90
N CYS A 365 16.95 6.46 -4.66
CA CYS A 365 17.82 5.58 -5.46
C CYS A 365 17.07 4.63 -6.41
N LEU A 366 15.87 5.04 -6.87
CA LEU A 366 15.06 4.25 -7.79
C LEU A 366 15.38 4.66 -9.24
N PRO A 367 15.83 3.74 -10.12
CA PRO A 367 16.21 4.07 -11.49
C PRO A 367 15.13 4.83 -12.27
N LEU A 368 13.86 4.42 -12.14
CA LEU A 368 12.74 5.11 -12.78
C LEU A 368 12.64 6.58 -12.35
N ALA A 369 12.69 6.85 -11.04
CA ALA A 369 12.58 8.21 -10.51
C ALA A 369 13.78 9.09 -10.91
N ILE A 370 14.98 8.50 -10.99
CA ILE A 370 16.18 9.18 -11.45
C ILE A 370 16.04 9.56 -12.93
N LYS A 371 15.56 8.66 -13.81
CA LYS A 371 15.37 8.96 -15.24
C LYS A 371 14.34 10.07 -15.47
N VAL A 372 13.23 10.04 -14.73
CA VAL A 372 12.20 11.10 -14.79
C VAL A 372 12.79 12.45 -14.36
N THR A 373 13.54 12.46 -13.27
CA THR A 373 14.18 13.68 -12.77
C THR A 373 15.26 14.19 -13.73
N ALA A 374 16.05 13.30 -14.31
CA ALA A 374 17.03 13.61 -15.35
C ALA A 374 16.36 14.29 -16.55
N SER A 375 15.23 13.75 -17.02
CA SER A 375 14.48 14.34 -18.13
C SER A 375 14.03 15.77 -17.82
N ALA A 376 13.55 16.03 -16.60
CA ALA A 376 13.18 17.37 -16.17
C ALA A 376 14.39 18.33 -16.06
N LEU A 377 15.54 17.83 -15.61
CA LEU A 377 16.79 18.60 -15.51
C LEU A 377 17.45 18.83 -16.88
N ALA A 378 17.27 17.94 -17.85
CA ALA A 378 17.83 18.07 -19.19
C ALA A 378 17.29 19.32 -19.92
N CYS A 379 16.12 19.82 -19.52
CA CYS A 379 15.54 21.07 -20.01
C CYS A 379 16.04 22.33 -19.27
N LYS A 380 17.05 22.22 -18.40
CA LYS A 380 17.58 23.31 -17.56
C LYS A 380 19.08 23.47 -17.76
N ASP A 381 19.57 24.67 -17.45
CA ASP A 381 21.00 24.92 -17.42
C ASP A 381 21.68 24.12 -16.32
N CYS A 382 22.85 23.55 -16.61
CA CYS A 382 23.67 22.80 -15.66
C CYS A 382 24.37 23.75 -14.67
N THR A 383 23.59 24.40 -13.82
CA THR A 383 24.06 25.33 -12.78
C THR A 383 23.61 24.87 -11.40
N GLU A 384 24.39 25.19 -10.37
CA GLU A 384 24.02 24.86 -8.99
C GLU A 384 22.65 25.43 -8.61
N ASN A 385 22.31 26.63 -9.10
CA ASN A 385 21.05 27.29 -8.78
C ASN A 385 19.84 26.52 -9.30
N GLU A 386 19.87 26.07 -10.56
CA GLU A 386 18.75 25.29 -11.13
C GLU A 386 18.60 23.93 -10.43
N TRP A 387 19.71 23.30 -10.07
CA TRP A 387 19.68 22.01 -9.38
C TRP A 387 19.23 22.14 -7.91
N LYS A 388 19.65 23.21 -7.21
CA LYS A 388 19.12 23.56 -5.87
C LYS A 388 17.63 23.90 -5.92
N LYS A 389 17.15 24.54 -6.98
CA LYS A 389 15.70 24.75 -7.18
C LYS A 389 14.96 23.43 -7.36
N CYS A 390 15.53 22.48 -8.13
CA CYS A 390 14.99 21.13 -8.26
C CYS A 390 14.92 20.44 -6.89
N LEU A 391 16.00 20.49 -6.11
CA LEU A 391 16.05 19.95 -4.75
C LEU A 391 15.03 20.62 -3.81
N GLY A 392 14.83 21.94 -3.90
CA GLY A 392 13.84 22.68 -3.12
C GLY A 392 12.39 22.23 -3.37
N ARG A 393 12.09 21.71 -4.56
CA ARG A 393 10.79 21.08 -4.86
C ARG A 393 10.60 19.77 -4.11
N TYR A 394 11.68 19.05 -3.79
CA TYR A 394 11.62 17.88 -2.91
C TYR A 394 11.53 18.24 -1.42
N ALA A 395 11.78 19.49 -1.02
CA ALA A 395 11.61 19.93 0.38
C ALA A 395 10.22 20.51 0.64
N SER A 396 9.62 21.11 -0.39
CA SER A 396 8.28 21.67 -0.35
C SER A 396 7.30 20.56 -0.72
N SER A 397 6.54 20.02 0.23
CA SER A 397 5.61 18.88 0.07
C SER A 397 4.53 18.98 -1.04
N GLN A 398 4.60 19.99 -1.91
CA GLN A 398 3.76 20.17 -3.09
C GLN A 398 4.42 19.56 -4.33
N GLY A 399 3.99 18.36 -4.72
CA GLY A 399 4.24 17.79 -6.05
C GLY A 399 5.49 16.91 -6.20
N MET A 400 5.77 16.06 -5.21
CA MET A 400 6.96 15.20 -5.17
C MET A 400 6.99 14.06 -6.20
N LEU A 401 5.83 13.52 -6.58
CA LEU A 401 5.74 12.40 -7.52
C LEU A 401 5.25 12.94 -8.87
N SER A 402 6.01 12.72 -9.93
CA SER A 402 5.46 12.89 -11.28
C SER A 402 4.35 11.86 -11.49
N ASP A 403 3.40 12.15 -12.38
CA ASP A 403 2.33 11.20 -12.76
C ASP A 403 2.88 9.81 -13.17
N GLU A 404 4.10 9.76 -13.73
CA GLU A 404 4.77 8.53 -14.15
C GLU A 404 5.30 7.72 -12.96
N ILE A 405 5.99 8.36 -12.01
CA ILE A 405 6.49 7.69 -10.80
C ILE A 405 5.32 7.29 -9.92
N GLU A 406 4.37 8.19 -9.72
CA GLU A 406 3.15 7.93 -8.97
C GLU A 406 2.40 6.76 -9.58
N GLY A 407 2.16 6.77 -10.90
CA GLY A 407 1.48 5.68 -11.59
C GLY A 407 2.17 4.33 -11.43
N ALA A 408 3.51 4.29 -11.59
CA ALA A 408 4.26 3.04 -11.48
C ALA A 408 4.20 2.43 -10.06
N LEU A 409 4.25 3.27 -9.02
CA LEU A 409 4.17 2.83 -7.63
C LEU A 409 2.73 2.53 -7.22
N TYR A 410 1.78 3.37 -7.64
CA TYR A 410 0.34 3.27 -7.34
C TYR A 410 -0.22 1.92 -7.79
N LEU A 411 0.21 1.36 -8.92
CA LEU A 411 -0.20 0.03 -9.36
C LEU A 411 0.02 -1.05 -8.29
N SER A 412 1.13 -0.96 -7.53
CA SER A 412 1.43 -1.95 -6.47
C SER A 412 0.50 -1.80 -5.27
N TYR A 413 0.00 -0.59 -5.02
CA TYR A 413 -0.97 -0.28 -3.97
C TYR A 413 -2.41 -0.59 -4.40
N ASP A 414 -2.75 -0.35 -5.67
CA ASP A 414 -4.08 -0.62 -6.22
C ASP A 414 -4.43 -2.12 -6.14
N GLU A 415 -3.43 -2.98 -6.39
CA GLU A 415 -3.50 -4.45 -6.28
C GLU A 415 -3.59 -5.00 -4.86
N LEU A 416 -3.43 -4.17 -3.83
CA LEU A 416 -3.60 -4.66 -2.48
C LEU A 416 -5.06 -5.10 -2.26
N PRO A 417 -5.29 -6.22 -1.56
CA PRO A 417 -6.56 -6.48 -0.93
C PRO A 417 -6.97 -5.28 -0.06
N TYR A 418 -8.27 -5.00 0.03
CA TYR A 418 -8.76 -3.82 0.73
C TYR A 418 -8.25 -3.74 2.18
N HIS A 419 -8.21 -4.86 2.91
CA HIS A 419 -7.71 -4.90 4.29
C HIS A 419 -6.24 -4.47 4.45
N LEU A 420 -5.41 -4.65 3.42
CA LEU A 420 -4.01 -4.22 3.45
C LEU A 420 -3.82 -2.74 3.10
N LYS A 421 -4.78 -2.09 2.43
CA LYS A 421 -4.62 -0.71 1.98
C LYS A 421 -4.48 0.25 3.16
N GLN A 422 -5.30 0.11 4.19
CA GLN A 422 -5.18 0.91 5.41
C GLN A 422 -3.87 0.63 6.16
N CYS A 423 -3.48 -0.65 6.26
CA CYS A 423 -2.23 -1.06 6.89
C CYS A 423 -1.01 -0.41 6.21
N PHE A 424 -0.97 -0.42 4.87
CA PHE A 424 0.07 0.25 4.07
C PHE A 424 0.10 1.77 4.30
N LEU A 425 -1.06 2.44 4.26
CA LEU A 425 -1.12 3.89 4.47
C LEU A 425 -0.70 4.29 5.87
N TYR A 426 -1.01 3.45 6.86
CA TYR A 426 -0.62 3.68 8.25
C TYR A 426 0.90 3.66 8.45
N CYS A 427 1.64 2.88 7.68
CA CYS A 427 3.10 2.88 7.71
C CYS A 427 3.71 4.25 7.36
N ALA A 428 3.00 5.11 6.63
CA ALA A 428 3.50 6.44 6.29
C ALA A 428 3.59 7.42 7.47
N LEU A 429 2.96 7.07 8.60
CA LEU A 429 3.09 7.79 9.87
C LEU A 429 4.53 7.74 10.41
N TYR A 430 5.28 6.69 10.08
CA TYR A 430 6.69 6.57 10.43
C TYR A 430 7.53 7.57 9.61
N THR A 431 8.60 8.10 10.19
CA THR A 431 9.48 9.05 9.49
C THR A 431 10.36 8.34 8.45
N GLU A 432 10.92 9.09 7.51
CA GLU A 432 11.90 8.59 6.53
C GLU A 432 13.00 7.77 7.24
N ASP A 433 13.37 6.64 6.64
CA ASP A 433 14.36 5.67 7.11
C ASP A 433 14.14 5.01 8.49
N SER A 434 13.03 5.31 9.18
CA SER A 434 12.76 4.71 10.50
C SER A 434 12.38 3.23 10.40
N ALA A 435 12.85 2.45 11.38
CA ALA A 435 12.50 1.04 11.48
C ALA A 435 11.06 0.87 11.99
N ILE A 436 10.29 0.04 11.29
CA ILE A 436 8.95 -0.38 11.64
C ILE A 436 9.07 -1.79 12.22
N LEU A 437 8.85 -1.92 13.53
CA LEU A 437 8.92 -3.20 14.23
C LEU A 437 7.61 -3.96 14.09
N ARG A 438 7.67 -5.23 13.68
CA ARG A 438 6.52 -6.12 13.44
C ARG A 438 5.54 -6.12 14.61
N HIS A 439 6.02 -6.38 15.82
CA HIS A 439 5.17 -6.48 17.01
C HIS A 439 4.51 -5.15 17.41
N VAL A 440 5.08 -4.01 17.02
CA VAL A 440 4.49 -2.68 17.26
C VAL A 440 3.42 -2.42 16.23
N ILE A 441 3.77 -2.50 14.95
CA ILE A 441 2.88 -2.11 13.87
C ILE A 441 1.62 -2.96 13.83
N THR A 442 1.75 -4.27 14.10
CA THR A 442 0.61 -5.19 14.19
C THR A 442 -0.36 -4.80 15.29
N ARG A 443 0.13 -4.47 16.49
CA ARG A 443 -0.71 -3.95 17.59
C ARG A 443 -1.40 -2.65 17.24
N LEU A 444 -0.71 -1.74 16.53
CA LEU A 444 -1.30 -0.49 16.09
C LEU A 444 -2.42 -0.74 15.05
N TRP A 445 -2.23 -1.65 14.10
CA TRP A 445 -3.29 -2.01 13.15
C TRP A 445 -4.49 -2.67 13.81
N ILE A 446 -4.26 -3.52 14.82
CA ILE A 446 -5.34 -4.10 15.65
C ILE A 446 -6.09 -2.99 16.38
N ALA A 447 -5.36 -2.06 17.00
CA ALA A 447 -5.94 -0.93 17.74
C ALA A 447 -6.79 0.01 16.87
N GLU A 448 -6.36 0.23 15.62
CA GLU A 448 -7.12 0.99 14.63
C GLU A 448 -8.36 0.24 14.11
N GLY A 449 -8.42 -1.07 14.32
CA GLY A 449 -9.48 -1.95 13.80
C GLY A 449 -9.33 -2.25 12.31
N PHE A 450 -8.09 -2.31 11.80
CA PHE A 450 -7.82 -2.66 10.39
C PHE A 450 -7.80 -4.17 10.14
N ILE A 451 -7.65 -4.96 11.19
CA ILE A 451 -7.54 -6.41 11.12
C ILE A 451 -8.95 -7.01 11.14
N GLU A 452 -9.21 -7.94 10.23
CA GLU A 452 -10.51 -8.61 10.13
C GLU A 452 -10.66 -9.67 11.22
N GLU A 453 -11.82 -9.70 11.88
CA GLU A 453 -12.15 -10.73 12.87
C GLU A 453 -12.60 -12.00 12.14
N ILE A 454 -11.70 -12.98 11.99
CA ILE A 454 -11.99 -14.30 11.42
C ILE A 454 -12.26 -15.30 12.55
N GLN A 455 -13.42 -15.97 12.50
CA GLN A 455 -13.83 -16.91 13.55
C GLN A 455 -12.79 -18.02 13.76
N GLY A 456 -12.28 -18.14 14.99
CA GLY A 456 -11.32 -19.17 15.38
C GLY A 456 -9.85 -18.81 15.15
N GLN A 457 -9.54 -17.60 14.66
CA GLN A 457 -8.17 -17.08 14.54
C GLN A 457 -7.90 -15.96 15.53
N ILE A 458 -6.63 -15.78 15.88
CA ILE A 458 -6.17 -14.72 16.80
C ILE A 458 -5.80 -13.49 15.95
N LEU A 459 -6.20 -12.30 16.40
CA LEU A 459 -5.99 -11.05 15.64
C LEU A 459 -4.51 -10.75 15.40
N GLU A 460 -3.65 -11.06 16.36
CA GLU A 460 -2.20 -10.93 16.25
C GLU A 460 -1.62 -11.78 15.11
N ASP A 461 -2.10 -13.01 14.92
CA ASP A 461 -1.64 -13.89 13.84
C ASP A 461 -2.03 -13.32 12.48
N ILE A 462 -3.29 -12.87 12.33
CA ILE A 462 -3.78 -12.23 11.10
C ILE A 462 -2.99 -10.94 10.82
N ALA A 463 -2.72 -10.14 11.84
CA ALA A 463 -1.94 -8.91 11.69
C ALA A 463 -0.50 -9.19 11.24
N GLU A 464 0.13 -10.25 11.78
CA GLU A 464 1.45 -10.67 11.32
C GLU A 464 1.42 -11.17 9.87
N GLU A 465 0.39 -11.92 9.46
CA GLU A 465 0.21 -12.32 8.06
C GLU A 465 0.15 -11.08 7.13
N TYR A 466 -0.60 -10.06 7.52
CA TYR A 466 -0.70 -8.80 6.77
C TYR A 466 0.65 -8.09 6.67
N TYR A 467 1.44 -8.09 7.75
CA TYR A 467 2.79 -7.53 7.77
C TYR A 467 3.71 -8.25 6.76
N TYR A 468 3.71 -9.58 6.79
CA TYR A 468 4.52 -10.35 5.85
C TYR A 468 4.04 -10.21 4.41
N GLU A 469 2.74 -10.08 4.17
CA GLU A 469 2.22 -9.87 2.81
C GLU A 469 2.72 -8.53 2.22
N LEU A 470 2.75 -7.44 2.99
CA LEU A 470 3.32 -6.17 2.54
C LEU A 470 4.83 -6.27 2.21
N ILE A 471 5.56 -7.11 2.94
CA ILE A 471 6.98 -7.41 2.63
C ILE A 471 7.09 -8.22 1.33
N HIS A 472 6.32 -9.30 1.19
CA HIS A 472 6.37 -10.16 0.01
C HIS A 472 5.97 -9.40 -1.27
N ARG A 473 5.05 -8.45 -1.17
CA ARG A 473 4.65 -7.54 -2.26
C ARG A 473 5.64 -6.40 -2.52
N ASN A 474 6.79 -6.40 -1.85
CA ASN A 474 7.85 -5.42 -2.01
C ASN A 474 7.43 -3.96 -1.73
N LEU A 475 6.42 -3.78 -0.86
CA LEU A 475 5.95 -2.48 -0.38
C LEU A 475 6.64 -2.07 0.92
N LEU A 476 7.03 -3.06 1.73
CA LEU A 476 7.94 -2.89 2.86
C LEU A 476 9.25 -3.65 2.60
N GLN A 477 10.36 -3.06 3.01
CA GLN A 477 11.69 -3.62 2.84
C GLN A 477 12.19 -4.18 4.16
N PRO A 478 12.57 -5.47 4.24
CA PRO A 478 13.21 -6.02 5.43
C PRO A 478 14.42 -5.18 5.86
N ASP A 479 14.48 -4.85 7.15
CA ASP A 479 15.65 -4.19 7.70
C ASP A 479 16.72 -5.24 7.98
N LYS A 480 17.90 -5.06 7.38
CA LYS A 480 19.04 -5.99 7.47
C LYS A 480 19.58 -6.14 8.90
N ASN A 481 19.21 -5.24 9.81
CA ASN A 481 19.56 -5.34 11.23
C ASN A 481 18.75 -6.41 11.98
N TYR A 482 17.67 -6.94 11.39
CA TYR A 482 16.78 -7.92 12.02
C TYR A 482 16.77 -9.24 11.23
N PHE A 483 17.41 -10.27 11.77
CA PHE A 483 17.56 -11.58 11.11
C PHE A 483 16.24 -12.33 10.89
N ASP A 484 15.23 -12.08 11.73
CA ASP A 484 13.94 -12.76 11.78
C ASP A 484 12.81 -11.96 11.12
N LEU A 485 13.15 -10.96 10.29
CA LEU A 485 12.18 -10.03 9.69
C LEU A 485 11.32 -9.32 10.74
N ALA A 486 11.79 -9.15 11.98
CA ALA A 486 11.07 -8.39 13.00
C ALA A 486 11.07 -6.88 12.74
N GLY A 487 11.93 -6.40 11.85
CA GLY A 487 12.00 -4.99 11.45
C GLY A 487 11.94 -4.84 9.93
N CYS A 488 11.23 -3.81 9.48
CA CYS A 488 11.21 -3.38 8.08
C CYS A 488 11.25 -1.86 7.97
N LYS A 489 11.39 -1.35 6.74
CA LYS A 489 11.30 0.07 6.41
C LYS A 489 10.37 0.28 5.23
N MET A 490 9.73 1.44 5.17
CA MET A 490 8.97 1.87 4.00
C MET A 490 9.88 2.72 3.12
N HIS A 491 9.96 2.40 1.82
CA HIS A 491 10.76 3.19 0.88
C HIS A 491 10.22 4.61 0.76
N ASP A 492 11.09 5.62 0.66
CA ASP A 492 10.69 7.03 0.69
C ASP A 492 9.64 7.41 -0.38
N LEU A 493 9.75 6.88 -1.60
CA LEU A 493 8.76 7.18 -2.65
C LEU A 493 7.42 6.47 -2.40
N LEU A 494 7.44 5.26 -1.82
CA LEU A 494 6.21 4.59 -1.39
C LEU A 494 5.56 5.32 -0.21
N ARG A 495 6.37 5.84 0.71
CA ARG A 495 5.90 6.67 1.81
C ARG A 495 5.29 7.97 1.29
N GLN A 496 5.92 8.64 0.33
CA GLN A 496 5.35 9.83 -0.32
C GLN A 496 4.03 9.53 -1.03
N LEU A 497 3.94 8.40 -1.73
CA LEU A 497 2.69 7.93 -2.34
C LEU A 497 1.60 7.76 -1.28
N ALA A 498 1.91 7.06 -0.18
CA ALA A 498 0.97 6.86 0.92
C ALA A 498 0.52 8.19 1.54
N CYS A 499 1.46 9.10 1.83
CA CYS A 499 1.16 10.46 2.29
C CYS A 499 0.27 11.23 1.32
N ASN A 500 0.47 11.11 -0.01
CA ASN A 500 -0.38 11.76 -1.01
C ASN A 500 -1.80 11.17 -0.99
N ILE A 501 -1.91 9.84 -0.93
CA ILE A 501 -3.20 9.13 -0.90
C ILE A 501 -3.99 9.48 0.36
N SER A 502 -3.32 9.61 1.51
CA SER A 502 -3.90 9.88 2.84
C SER A 502 -3.76 11.33 3.31
N ARG A 503 -3.43 12.29 2.42
CA ARG A 503 -3.10 13.69 2.77
C ARG A 503 -4.16 14.45 3.55
N GLU A 504 -5.41 14.00 3.46
CA GLU A 504 -6.54 14.60 4.17
C GLU A 504 -6.76 13.98 5.56
N GLU A 505 -6.20 12.79 5.81
CA GLU A 505 -6.42 12.01 7.03
C GLU A 505 -5.16 11.88 7.90
N CYS A 506 -3.98 11.91 7.29
CA CYS A 506 -2.71 11.74 7.98
C CYS A 506 -1.87 13.02 7.88
N PHE A 507 -1.27 13.41 8.99
CA PHE A 507 -0.28 14.47 9.05
C PHE A 507 0.97 13.99 9.78
N VAL A 508 2.14 14.28 9.20
CA VAL A 508 3.45 14.01 9.80
C VAL A 508 4.29 15.28 9.73
N GLY A 509 4.69 15.82 10.87
CA GLY A 509 5.50 17.04 10.92
C GLY A 509 5.38 17.79 12.24
N ASP A 510 5.77 19.06 12.23
CA ASP A 510 5.64 19.94 13.39
C ASP A 510 4.17 20.35 13.56
N ILE A 511 3.59 20.10 14.73
CA ILE A 511 2.18 20.42 15.02
C ILE A 511 1.91 21.93 14.96
N GLU A 512 2.91 22.77 15.22
CA GLU A 512 2.75 24.23 15.16
C GLU A 512 2.61 24.74 13.71
N SER A 513 3.03 23.94 12.73
CA SER A 513 2.83 24.27 11.31
C SER A 513 1.37 24.10 10.86
N LEU A 514 0.55 23.38 11.63
CA LEU A 514 -0.88 23.25 11.39
C LEU A 514 -1.61 24.51 11.89
N LYS A 515 -2.18 25.29 10.96
CA LYS A 515 -2.92 26.53 11.25
C LYS A 515 -4.41 26.40 10.92
N GLY A 516 -5.27 26.92 11.81
CA GLY A 516 -6.69 27.15 11.55
C GLY A 516 -7.50 25.90 11.17
N GLU A 517 -8.35 26.02 10.14
CA GLU A 517 -9.25 24.98 9.63
C GLU A 517 -8.56 23.68 9.17
N ASN A 518 -7.23 23.66 9.02
CA ASN A 518 -6.49 22.46 8.61
C ASN A 518 -6.41 21.39 9.71
N MET A 519 -6.81 21.69 10.95
CA MET A 519 -6.78 20.73 12.07
C MET A 519 -8.06 19.91 12.26
N SER A 520 -9.15 20.25 11.57
CA SER A 520 -10.39 19.47 11.63
C SER A 520 -10.39 18.24 10.71
N LYS A 521 -9.42 18.16 9.78
CA LYS A 521 -9.30 17.11 8.76
C LYS A 521 -8.49 15.89 9.23
N PRO A 522 -7.30 16.05 9.86
CA PRO A 522 -6.45 14.92 10.19
C PRO A 522 -7.13 14.02 11.23
N ARG A 523 -7.16 12.72 10.91
CA ARG A 523 -7.55 11.65 11.83
C ARG A 523 -6.33 11.04 12.51
N ARG A 524 -5.15 11.11 11.87
CA ARG A 524 -3.89 10.54 12.36
C ARG A 524 -2.79 11.57 12.33
N LEU A 525 -2.14 11.78 13.48
CA LEU A 525 -1.08 12.75 13.67
C LEU A 525 0.19 12.03 14.13
N THR A 526 1.30 12.29 13.43
CA THR A 526 2.64 12.03 13.95
C THR A 526 3.39 13.34 14.10
N VAL A 527 3.70 13.69 15.34
CA VAL A 527 4.41 14.92 15.66
C VAL A 527 5.91 14.67 15.66
N VAL A 528 6.61 15.41 14.82
CA VAL A 528 8.07 15.45 14.75
C VAL A 528 8.50 16.84 15.18
N SER A 529 8.94 16.97 16.43
CA SER A 529 9.41 18.24 16.98
C SER A 529 10.83 18.11 17.49
N LYS A 530 11.61 19.18 17.35
CA LYS A 530 12.94 19.31 17.97
C LYS A 530 12.90 20.12 19.28
N LYS A 531 11.71 20.57 19.70
CA LYS A 531 11.52 21.40 20.88
C LYS A 531 11.30 20.54 22.11
N ASP A 532 11.63 21.07 23.29
CA ASP A 532 11.45 20.39 24.57
C ASP A 532 9.98 20.37 25.05
N MET A 533 9.15 21.31 24.57
CA MET A 533 7.72 21.39 24.90
C MET A 533 6.87 21.45 23.63
N LEU A 534 5.81 20.65 23.58
CA LEU A 534 4.75 20.81 22.58
C LEU A 534 3.65 21.70 23.13
N VAL A 535 3.41 22.80 22.42
CA VAL A 535 2.31 23.72 22.66
C VAL A 535 1.39 23.66 21.44
N LEU A 536 0.09 23.51 21.66
CA LEU A 536 -0.86 23.61 20.55
C LEU A 536 -0.95 25.07 20.08
N PRO A 537 -1.09 25.32 18.76
CA PRO A 537 -1.52 26.63 18.30
C PRO A 537 -2.84 27.04 18.97
N SER A 538 -3.07 28.34 19.16
CA SER A 538 -4.36 28.82 19.66
C SER A 538 -5.47 28.42 18.68
N MET A 539 -6.44 27.63 19.16
CA MET A 539 -7.54 27.08 18.36
C MET A 539 -8.88 27.38 19.03
N ASP A 540 -9.34 28.61 18.91
CA ASP A 540 -10.70 28.94 19.35
C ASP A 540 -11.71 28.35 18.34
N ASN A 541 -12.64 27.51 18.83
CA ASN A 541 -13.80 26.95 18.12
C ASN A 541 -13.56 25.88 17.02
N VAL A 542 -12.40 25.22 16.94
CA VAL A 542 -12.18 24.12 15.97
C VAL A 542 -12.34 22.75 16.62
N GLU A 543 -13.27 21.93 16.11
CA GLU A 543 -13.43 20.53 16.49
C GLU A 543 -12.24 19.70 15.98
N VAL A 544 -11.59 18.96 16.88
CA VAL A 544 -10.42 18.13 16.55
C VAL A 544 -10.83 16.67 16.47
N LYS A 545 -10.60 16.06 15.31
CA LYS A 545 -11.10 14.71 14.98
C LYS A 545 -10.04 13.61 15.02
N VAL A 546 -8.98 13.84 15.80
CA VAL A 546 -7.80 12.98 15.88
C VAL A 546 -8.14 11.69 16.63
N ARG A 547 -7.86 10.56 15.98
CA ARG A 547 -7.97 9.21 16.53
C ARG A 547 -6.63 8.59 16.89
N THR A 548 -5.56 9.11 16.30
CA THR A 548 -4.24 8.50 16.41
C THR A 548 -3.21 9.60 16.62
N PHE A 549 -2.47 9.52 17.71
CA PHE A 549 -1.42 10.48 18.05
C PHE A 549 -0.12 9.77 18.36
N LEU A 550 0.92 10.06 17.57
CA LEU A 550 2.27 9.53 17.73
C LEU A 550 3.25 10.68 17.94
N THR A 551 4.25 10.47 18.79
CA THR A 551 5.42 11.36 18.89
C THR A 551 6.70 10.64 18.47
N VAL A 552 7.48 11.28 17.60
CA VAL A 552 8.77 10.74 17.12
C VAL A 552 9.88 11.71 17.51
N ARG A 553 10.94 11.19 18.17
CA ARG A 553 12.04 11.99 18.76
C ARG A 553 11.48 13.09 19.66
N GLY A 554 10.59 12.70 20.57
CA GLY A 554 9.62 13.59 21.18
C GLY A 554 10.19 14.68 22.11
N PRO A 555 9.32 15.63 22.52
CA PRO A 555 9.61 16.64 23.52
C PRO A 555 9.66 16.02 24.93
N HIS A 556 10.26 16.73 25.88
CA HIS A 556 10.28 16.35 27.29
C HIS A 556 8.93 16.57 27.99
N ARG A 557 8.08 17.47 27.47
CA ARG A 557 6.77 17.75 28.06
C ARG A 557 5.71 17.99 26.98
N ILE A 558 4.51 17.45 27.20
CA ILE A 558 3.31 17.69 26.39
C ILE A 558 2.30 18.40 27.27
N GLU A 559 1.71 19.49 26.78
CA GLU A 559 0.71 20.23 27.53
C GLU A 559 -0.60 19.44 27.69
N ASP A 560 -1.11 19.31 28.93
CA ASP A 560 -2.33 18.56 29.27
C ASP A 560 -3.59 18.99 28.48
N THR A 561 -3.62 20.26 28.07
CA THR A 561 -4.72 20.85 27.29
C THR A 561 -4.87 20.20 25.92
N LEU A 562 -3.81 19.57 25.40
CA LEU A 562 -3.82 18.87 24.12
C LEU A 562 -4.73 17.65 24.15
N PHE A 563 -4.59 16.80 25.17
CA PHE A 563 -5.38 15.57 25.28
C PHE A 563 -6.85 15.86 25.60
N LYS A 564 -7.15 16.94 26.35
CA LYS A 564 -8.54 17.38 26.60
C LYS A 564 -9.32 17.70 25.32
N ARG A 565 -8.63 17.92 24.19
CA ARG A 565 -9.25 18.20 22.88
C ARG A 565 -9.35 16.98 21.97
N PHE A 566 -8.61 15.90 22.25
CA PHE A 566 -8.60 14.69 21.42
C PHE A 566 -9.62 13.67 21.94
N LEU A 567 -10.90 14.04 21.90
CA LEU A 567 -11.99 13.22 22.47
C LEU A 567 -12.22 11.90 21.72
N LEU A 568 -11.69 11.77 20.50
CA LEU A 568 -11.85 10.60 19.64
C LEU A 568 -10.60 9.69 19.61
N LEU A 569 -9.64 9.93 20.51
CA LEU A 569 -8.34 9.26 20.50
C LEU A 569 -8.46 7.76 20.82
N ARG A 570 -8.07 6.91 19.87
CA ARG A 570 -7.96 5.45 19.99
C ARG A 570 -6.54 5.00 20.27
N VAL A 571 -5.58 5.60 19.58
CA VAL A 571 -4.18 5.18 19.60
C VAL A 571 -3.31 6.33 20.11
N LEU A 572 -2.56 6.06 21.17
CA LEU A 572 -1.61 7.00 21.76
C LEU A 572 -0.24 6.35 21.88
N VAL A 573 0.72 6.87 21.13
CA VAL A 573 2.10 6.42 21.17
C VAL A 573 3.00 7.57 21.59
N LEU A 574 3.55 7.45 22.79
CA LEU A 574 4.49 8.40 23.37
C LEU A 574 5.87 7.75 23.46
N ASN A 575 6.92 8.44 23.01
CA ASN A 575 8.29 7.97 23.18
C ASN A 575 8.76 8.19 24.64
N TYR A 576 9.15 7.12 25.34
CA TYR A 576 9.37 7.09 26.80
C TYR A 576 10.63 7.77 27.31
N SER A 577 11.60 8.05 26.44
CA SER A 577 12.87 8.57 26.94
C SER A 577 12.72 9.91 27.68
N LEU A 578 11.56 10.58 27.55
CA LEU A 578 11.40 11.99 27.94
C LEU A 578 10.07 12.36 28.62
N VAL A 579 9.07 11.46 28.77
CA VAL A 579 7.78 11.82 29.41
C VAL A 579 7.82 11.56 30.92
N GLU A 580 7.98 12.62 31.72
CA GLU A 580 8.07 12.55 33.20
C GLU A 580 6.74 12.18 33.89
N SER A 581 5.59 12.48 33.27
CA SER A 581 4.25 12.19 33.80
C SER A 581 3.20 12.11 32.69
N ILE A 582 2.27 11.17 32.79
CA ILE A 582 1.09 11.08 31.92
C ILE A 582 -0.01 11.98 32.54
N PRO A 583 -0.57 12.95 31.81
CA PRO A 583 -1.65 13.80 32.32
C PRO A 583 -2.89 13.01 32.77
N ASP A 584 -3.51 13.39 33.90
CA ASP A 584 -4.71 12.74 34.45
C ASP A 584 -5.88 12.70 33.45
N CYS A 585 -5.95 13.68 32.54
CA CYS A 585 -6.96 13.76 31.49
C CYS A 585 -6.90 12.58 30.49
N ILE A 586 -5.76 11.90 30.35
CA ILE A 586 -5.68 10.66 29.56
C ILE A 586 -6.42 9.53 30.26
N GLY A 587 -6.39 9.47 31.59
CA GLY A 587 -7.23 8.57 32.37
C GLY A 587 -8.71 8.77 32.03
N GLU A 588 -9.18 10.02 31.99
CA GLU A 588 -10.56 10.37 31.62
C GLU A 588 -10.93 9.97 30.17
N LEU A 589 -9.99 10.02 29.22
CA LEU A 589 -10.18 9.53 27.84
C LEU A 589 -10.27 8.00 27.77
N ILE A 590 -9.41 7.29 28.51
CA ILE A 590 -9.46 5.83 28.66
C ILE A 590 -10.82 5.41 29.26
N HIS A 591 -11.37 6.23 30.15
CA HIS A 591 -12.68 6.00 30.73
C HIS A 591 -13.84 6.17 29.72
N GLN A 592 -13.68 6.85 28.57
CA GLN A 592 -14.78 7.21 27.65
C GLN A 592 -14.98 6.31 26.41
N CYS A 593 -14.63 5.02 26.47
CA CYS A 593 -14.96 3.96 25.48
C CYS A 593 -13.95 3.65 24.37
N LEU A 594 -12.63 3.81 24.54
CA LEU A 594 -11.67 3.34 23.52
C LEU A 594 -10.55 2.52 24.18
N PRO A 595 -10.21 1.31 23.68
CA PRO A 595 -9.02 0.59 24.12
C PRO A 595 -7.81 1.42 23.71
N LEU A 596 -7.25 2.18 24.65
CA LEU A 596 -6.06 2.98 24.41
C LEU A 596 -4.87 2.02 24.36
N PHE A 597 -4.39 1.72 23.14
CA PHE A 597 -3.22 0.89 22.97
C PHE A 597 -1.97 1.72 23.24
N TRP A 598 -1.35 1.45 24.39
CA TRP A 598 -0.09 2.05 24.80
C TRP A 598 1.05 1.10 24.42
N VAL A 599 1.91 1.55 23.50
CA VAL A 599 3.07 0.77 23.05
C VAL A 599 4.36 1.48 23.48
N PRO A 600 5.08 0.95 24.48
CA PRO A 600 6.44 0.43 24.40
C PRO A 600 7.49 0.92 23.42
N LEU A 601 7.47 2.10 22.80
CA LEU A 601 8.45 2.39 21.76
C LEU A 601 9.82 2.83 22.31
N GLU A 602 10.75 1.87 22.43
CA GLU A 602 12.18 2.14 22.28
C GLU A 602 12.49 2.26 20.79
N ILE A 603 12.42 3.48 20.25
CA ILE A 603 12.97 3.77 18.92
C ILE A 603 14.45 4.11 19.14
N SER A 604 15.33 3.11 19.02
CA SER A 604 16.79 3.31 19.00
C SER A 604 17.26 3.88 17.67
#